data_AF-A0A0H3GQK2-F1
#
_entry.id   AF-A0A0H3GQK2-F1
#
_cell.length_a   1.000
_cell.length_b   1.000
_cell.length_c   1.000
_cell.angle_alpha   90.00
_cell.angle_beta   90.00
_cell.angle_gamma   90.00
#
_symmetry.space_group_name_H-M   'P 1'
#
loop_
_entity.id
_entity.type
_entity.pdbx_description
1 polymer ?
#
loop_
_entity_poly.entity_id
_entity_poly.type
_entity_poly.pdbx_seq_one_letter_code
_entity_poly.pdbx_strand_id
1 'polypeptide(L)'
;MTSENKGYTLALENGRLHQKQEKIFLKPMVLYIPQQAVEAVNDLLSKLPDDREEGEFLLTVTNNNNGVSVDKTFSSLAALRDPLTAADAVKDLINIVRGYESDEETNVCGW
;
A
#
# COMPACT_ATOMS: atom_id res chain seq x y z
N MET A 1 -19.94 -9.50 -16.86
CA MET A 1 -18.56 -9.08 -17.15
C MET A 1 -17.64 -9.99 -16.37
N THR A 2 -16.75 -10.74 -17.02
CA THR A 2 -15.66 -11.43 -16.32
C THR A 2 -14.71 -10.35 -15.84
N SER A 3 -14.97 -9.79 -14.66
CA SER A 3 -14.05 -8.86 -14.02
C SER A 3 -12.80 -9.65 -13.68
N GLU A 4 -11.80 -9.57 -14.54
CA GLU A 4 -10.47 -10.10 -14.28
C GLU A 4 -9.99 -9.46 -12.98
N ASN A 5 -9.60 -10.27 -12.00
CA ASN A 5 -9.06 -9.78 -10.74
C ASN A 5 -7.73 -9.08 -11.03
N LYS A 6 -7.72 -7.75 -10.94
CA LYS A 6 -6.54 -6.91 -11.19
C LYS A 6 -5.63 -6.79 -9.96
N GLY A 7 -6.03 -7.39 -8.84
CA GLY A 7 -5.27 -7.38 -7.59
C GLY A 7 -5.13 -5.99 -6.98
N TYR A 8 -4.19 -5.87 -6.04
CA TYR A 8 -3.86 -4.61 -5.38
C TYR A 8 -2.43 -4.21 -5.75
N THR A 9 -2.21 -2.92 -5.97
CA THR A 9 -0.86 -2.37 -6.15
C THR A 9 -0.38 -1.81 -4.83
N LEU A 10 0.77 -2.27 -4.34
CA LEU A 10 1.52 -1.60 -3.28
C LEU A 10 2.59 -0.75 -3.95
N ALA A 11 2.57 0.55 -3.70
CA ALA A 11 3.55 1.50 -4.22
C ALA A 11 4.27 2.21 -3.08
N LEU A 12 5.54 2.52 -3.31
CA LEU A 12 6.37 3.31 -2.43
C LEU A 12 7.07 4.39 -3.25
N GLU A 13 6.86 5.65 -2.87
CA GLU A 13 7.49 6.81 -3.49
C GLU A 13 8.45 7.49 -2.52
N ASN A 14 9.64 7.85 -3.01
CA ASN A 14 10.52 8.80 -2.35
C ASN A 14 10.17 10.20 -2.83
N GLY A 15 9.55 10.99 -1.95
CA GLY A 15 9.08 12.35 -2.24
C GLY A 15 10.22 13.32 -2.59
N ARG A 16 11.47 13.04 -2.17
CA ARG A 16 12.62 13.88 -2.53
C ARG A 16 13.11 13.62 -3.95
N LEU A 17 13.09 12.38 -4.40
CA LEU A 17 13.55 12.00 -5.74
C LEU A 17 12.43 11.94 -6.77
N HIS A 18 11.16 12.05 -6.35
CA HIS A 18 9.98 11.78 -7.18
C HIS A 18 10.08 10.41 -7.87
N GLN A 19 10.63 9.43 -7.16
CA GLN A 19 10.79 8.08 -7.66
C GLN A 19 9.84 7.14 -6.94
N LYS A 20 9.05 6.43 -7.74
CA LYS A 20 8.04 5.50 -7.27
C LYS A 20 8.39 4.09 -7.72
N GLN A 21 8.28 3.15 -6.80
CA GLN A 21 8.32 1.72 -7.09
C GLN A 21 7.02 1.07 -6.70
N GLU A 22 6.56 0.11 -7.49
CA GLU A 22 5.28 -0.54 -7.26
C GLU A 22 5.30 -2.03 -7.58
N LYS A 23 4.41 -2.77 -6.91
CA LYS A 23 4.27 -4.22 -7.06
C LYS A 23 2.80 -4.62 -6.97
N ILE A 24 2.38 -5.43 -7.93
CA ILE A 24 1.00 -5.93 -8.01
C ILE A 24 0.88 -7.25 -7.26
N PHE A 25 -0.14 -7.35 -6.41
CA PHE A 25 -0.51 -8.52 -5.64
C PHE A 25 -1.90 -9.01 -6.07
N LEU A 26 -1.94 -10.06 -6.88
CA LEU A 26 -3.21 -10.71 -7.29
C LEU A 26 -3.95 -11.35 -6.12
N LYS A 27 -3.24 -11.65 -5.02
CA LYS A 27 -3.80 -12.15 -3.76
C LYS A 27 -3.44 -11.18 -2.63
N PRO A 28 -4.15 -10.05 -2.47
CA PRO A 28 -3.81 -9.01 -1.48
C PRO A 28 -3.82 -9.52 -0.04
N MET A 29 -4.57 -10.59 0.24
CA MET A 29 -4.61 -11.23 1.56
C MET A 29 -3.23 -11.68 2.07
N VAL A 30 -2.27 -11.93 1.18
CA VAL A 30 -0.89 -12.28 1.58
C VAL A 30 -0.23 -11.17 2.40
N LEU A 31 -0.60 -9.90 2.16
CA LEU A 31 -0.05 -8.74 2.84
C LEU A 31 -0.59 -8.55 4.27
N TYR A 32 -1.57 -9.35 4.71
CA TYR A 32 -1.93 -9.42 6.13
C TYR A 32 -0.93 -10.25 6.95
N ILE A 33 -0.08 -11.05 6.30
CA ILE A 33 1.00 -11.77 6.98
C ILE A 33 2.11 -10.74 7.25
N PRO A 34 2.46 -10.43 8.51
CA PRO A 34 3.40 -9.36 8.82
C PRO A 34 4.74 -9.50 8.10
N GLN A 35 5.28 -10.72 8.05
CA GLN A 35 6.52 -11.01 7.35
C GLN A 35 6.44 -10.68 5.85
N GLN A 36 5.36 -11.08 5.18
CA GLN A 36 5.16 -10.81 3.75
C GLN A 36 4.97 -9.32 3.46
N ALA A 37 4.29 -8.59 4.36
CA ALA A 37 4.17 -7.13 4.26
C ALA A 37 5.53 -6.45 4.36
N VAL A 38 6.34 -6.85 5.34
CA VAL A 38 7.70 -6.33 5.53
C VAL A 38 8.59 -6.65 4.34
N GLU A 39 8.55 -7.88 3.83
CA GLU A 39 9.31 -8.28 2.64
C GLU A 39 8.87 -7.50 1.40
N ALA A 40 7.57 -7.24 1.23
CA ALA A 40 7.06 -6.44 0.12
C ALA A 40 7.56 -4.99 0.18
N VAL A 41 7.51 -4.35 1.35
CA VAL A 41 8.02 -2.99 1.54
C VAL A 41 9.54 -2.94 1.34
N ASN A 42 10.29 -3.89 1.90
CA ASN A 42 11.74 -3.98 1.72
C ASN A 42 12.14 -4.22 0.25
N ASP A 43 11.39 -5.03 -0.50
CA ASP A 43 11.59 -5.23 -1.94
C ASP A 43 11.42 -3.91 -2.71
N LEU A 44 10.41 -3.10 -2.37
CA LEU A 44 10.22 -1.77 -2.98
C LEU A 44 11.33 -0.80 -2.57
N LEU A 45 11.69 -0.77 -1.28
CA LEU A 45 12.78 0.05 -0.74
C LEU A 45 14.12 -0.25 -1.43
N SER A 46 14.45 -1.53 -1.63
CA SER A 46 15.70 -1.97 -2.28
C SER A 46 15.84 -1.51 -3.72
N LYS A 47 14.73 -1.12 -4.37
CA LYS A 47 14.67 -0.62 -5.76
C LYS A 47 14.64 0.90 -5.84
N LEU A 48 14.55 1.61 -4.71
CA LEU A 48 14.73 3.05 -4.66
C LEU A 48 16.23 3.38 -4.56
N PRO A 49 16.73 4.35 -5.34
CA PRO A 49 18.16 4.68 -5.34
C PRO A 49 18.61 5.57 -4.17
N ASP A 50 17.70 5.99 -3.29
CA ASP A 50 18.02 6.81 -2.11
C ASP A 50 18.05 5.90 -0.87
N ASP A 51 19.23 5.75 -0.28
CA ASP A 51 19.41 5.09 1.03
C ASP A 51 19.38 6.09 2.19
N ARG A 52 19.10 7.38 1.91
CA ARG A 52 19.10 8.40 2.96
C ARG A 52 17.93 8.15 3.90
N GLU A 53 18.23 8.22 5.20
CA GLU A 53 17.24 7.99 6.24
C GLU A 53 16.22 9.11 6.33
N GLU A 54 16.61 10.33 5.96
CA GLU A 54 15.77 11.52 6.01
C GLU A 54 15.10 11.80 4.65
N GLY A 55 13.78 11.94 4.67
CA GLY A 55 12.97 12.23 3.51
C GLY A 55 11.52 11.89 3.74
N GLU A 56 10.65 12.49 2.93
CA GLU A 56 9.24 12.11 2.87
C GLU A 56 9.09 10.87 1.99
N PHE A 57 8.48 9.82 2.52
CA PHE A 57 8.17 8.61 1.79
C PHE A 57 6.66 8.36 1.80
N LEU A 58 6.10 8.04 0.65
CA LEU A 58 4.67 7.81 0.50
C LEU A 58 4.43 6.33 0.19
N LEU A 59 3.73 5.63 1.10
CA LEU A 59 3.29 4.27 0.87
C LEU A 59 1.82 4.31 0.41
N THR A 60 1.53 3.77 -0.77
CA THR A 60 0.18 3.77 -1.36
C THR A 60 -0.28 2.35 -1.61
N VAL A 61 -1.53 2.05 -1.27
CA VAL A 61 -2.23 0.83 -1.68
C VAL A 61 -3.38 1.21 -2.60
N THR A 62 -3.41 0.61 -3.78
CA THR A 62 -4.50 0.78 -4.76
C THR A 62 -5.20 -0.55 -5.00
N ASN A 63 -6.52 -0.59 -4.87
CA ASN A 63 -7.33 -1.70 -5.38
C ASN A 63 -7.58 -1.49 -6.87
N ASN A 64 -6.93 -2.28 -7.71
CA ASN A 64 -7.03 -2.12 -9.16
C ASN A 64 -8.39 -2.56 -9.72
N ASN A 65 -9.24 -3.21 -8.91
CA ASN A 65 -10.57 -3.65 -9.34
C ASN A 65 -11.56 -2.49 -9.39
N ASN A 66 -11.46 -1.50 -8.49
CA ASN A 66 -12.34 -0.33 -8.43
C ASN A 66 -11.59 1.03 -8.55
N GLY A 67 -10.26 1.03 -8.47
CA GLY A 67 -9.43 2.24 -8.57
C GLY A 67 -9.22 2.98 -7.25
N VAL A 68 -9.78 2.50 -6.15
CA VAL A 68 -9.61 3.12 -4.82
C VAL A 68 -8.14 3.05 -4.41
N SER A 69 -7.57 4.20 -4.07
CA SER A 69 -6.18 4.34 -3.63
C SER A 69 -6.13 5.06 -2.29
N VAL A 70 -5.32 4.56 -1.38
CA VAL A 70 -5.09 5.15 -0.06
C VAL A 70 -3.59 5.19 0.19
N ASP A 71 -3.11 6.31 0.69
CA ASP A 71 -1.70 6.54 0.97
C ASP A 71 -1.43 6.93 2.42
N LYS A 72 -0.18 6.71 2.85
CA LYS A 72 0.34 7.05 4.17
C LYS A 72 1.76 7.58 4.04
N THR A 73 1.98 8.76 4.60
CA THR A 73 3.26 9.45 4.58
C THR A 73 4.13 9.04 5.78
N PHE A 74 5.43 8.86 5.52
CA PHE A 74 6.47 8.58 6.51
C PHE A 74 7.54 9.65 6.43
N SER A 75 7.96 10.19 7.58
CA SER A 75 8.98 11.25 7.65
C SER A 75 10.42 10.72 7.55
N SER A 76 10.60 9.40 7.54
CA SER A 76 11.92 8.78 7.45
C SER A 76 11.87 7.37 6.88
N LEU A 77 12.99 6.97 6.26
CA LEU A 77 13.22 5.60 5.79
C LEU A 77 13.25 4.61 6.96
N ALA A 78 13.76 5.04 8.11
CA ALA A 78 13.85 4.23 9.32
C ALA A 78 12.47 3.73 9.79
N ALA A 79 11.43 4.56 9.66
CA ALA A 79 10.07 4.15 9.99
C ALA A 79 9.56 3.04 9.05
N LEU A 80 9.93 3.08 7.76
CA LEU A 80 9.57 2.04 6.79
C LEU A 80 10.42 0.77 6.93
N ARG A 81 11.63 0.86 7.48
CA ARG A 81 12.49 -0.29 7.79
C ARG A 81 12.10 -1.01 9.08
N ASP A 82 11.38 -0.35 9.98
CA ASP A 82 10.84 -0.98 11.18
C ASP A 82 9.75 -1.99 10.80
N PRO A 83 9.93 -3.28 11.13
CA PRO A 83 9.03 -4.33 10.66
C PRO A 83 7.61 -4.21 11.23
N LEU A 84 7.46 -3.68 12.44
CA LEU A 84 6.15 -3.48 13.05
C LEU A 84 5.40 -2.35 12.35
N THR A 85 6.07 -1.23 12.12
CA THR A 85 5.53 -0.06 11.44
C THR A 85 5.16 -0.38 10.00
N ALA A 86 6.02 -1.07 9.24
CA ALA A 86 5.74 -1.47 7.86
C ALA A 86 4.54 -2.43 7.77
N ALA A 87 4.48 -3.46 8.63
CA ALA A 87 3.37 -4.40 8.64
C ALA A 87 2.05 -3.73 9.04
N ASP A 88 2.07 -2.88 10.08
CA ASP A 88 0.89 -2.15 10.54
C ASP A 88 0.37 -1.19 9.47
N ALA A 89 1.26 -0.42 8.83
CA ALA A 89 0.90 0.50 7.77
C ALA A 89 0.28 -0.19 6.56
N VAL A 90 0.87 -1.29 6.08
CA VAL A 90 0.31 -2.06 4.96
C VAL A 90 -1.07 -2.62 5.32
N LYS A 91 -1.23 -3.17 6.52
CA LYS A 91 -2.51 -3.70 7.01
C LYS A 91 -3.58 -2.60 7.12
N ASP A 92 -3.22 -1.46 7.68
CA ASP A 92 -4.06 -0.27 7.82
C ASP A 92 -4.57 0.19 6.44
N LEU A 93 -3.65 0.41 5.50
CA LEU A 93 -3.97 0.81 4.13
C LEU A 93 -4.89 -0.20 3.42
N ILE A 94 -4.61 -1.50 3.52
CA ILE A 94 -5.46 -2.55 2.91
C ILE A 94 -6.85 -2.58 3.55
N ASN A 95 -6.96 -2.42 4.87
CA ASN A 95 -8.24 -2.37 5.57
C ASN A 95 -9.07 -1.18 5.11
N ILE A 96 -8.47 -0.01 4.94
CA ILE A 96 -9.16 1.18 4.45
C ILE A 96 -9.66 0.95 3.01
N VAL A 97 -8.78 0.49 2.12
CA VAL A 97 -9.12 0.19 0.72
C VAL A 97 -10.24 -0.86 0.61
N ARG A 98 -10.21 -1.89 1.47
CA ARG A 98 -11.29 -2.89 1.57
C ARG A 98 -12.58 -2.33 2.16
N GLY A 99 -12.48 -1.39 3.09
CA GLY A 99 -13.64 -0.71 3.67
C GLY A 99 -14.46 0.00 2.59
N TYR A 100 -13.80 0.63 1.62
CA TYR A 100 -14.48 1.24 0.47
C TYR A 100 -15.19 0.22 -0.43
N GLU A 101 -14.76 -1.04 -0.50
CA GLU A 101 -15.52 -2.09 -1.22
C GLU A 101 -16.82 -2.43 -0.49
N SER A 102 -16.84 -2.33 0.84
CA SER A 102 -18.04 -2.61 1.65
C SER A 102 -18.97 -1.40 1.76
N ASP A 103 -18.43 -0.18 1.65
CA ASP A 103 -19.22 1.07 1.74
C ASP A 103 -20.14 1.26 0.52
N GLU A 104 -19.72 0.77 -0.66
CA GLU A 104 -20.56 0.77 -1.88
C GLU A 104 -21.80 -0.15 -1.76
N GLU A 105 -21.85 -1.12 -0.84
CA GLU A 105 -23.04 -1.95 -0.60
C GLU A 105 -23.99 -1.40 0.48
N THR A 106 -23.60 -0.34 1.22
CA THR A 106 -24.45 0.27 2.26
C THR A 106 -25.05 1.61 1.90
N ASN A 107 -24.85 2.10 0.67
CA ASN A 107 -25.56 3.29 0.17
C ASN A 107 -26.99 2.95 -0.31
N VAL A 108 -27.77 2.32 0.57
CA VAL A 108 -29.23 2.48 0.59
C VAL A 108 -29.50 3.92 1.02
N CYS A 109 -29.37 4.85 0.09
CA CYS A 109 -29.96 6.17 0.19
C CYS A 109 -31.49 5.98 0.10
N GLY A 110 -32.07 5.49 1.19
CA GLY A 110 -33.49 5.59 1.49
C GLY A 110 -33.76 7.01 1.97
N TRP A 111 -34.29 7.82 1.06
CA TRP A 111 -35.19 8.92 1.36
C TRP A 111 -36.45 8.75 0.50
#